data_AF-A0A8I0S784-F1
#
_entry.id   AF-A0A8I0S784-F1
#
_cell.length_a   1.000
_cell.length_b   1.000
_cell.length_c   1.000
_cell.angle_alpha   90.00
_cell.angle_beta   90.00
_cell.angle_gamma   90.00
#
_symmetry.space_group_name_H-M   'P 1'
#
loop_
_entity.id
_entity.type
_entity.pdbx_description
1 polymer ?
#
loop_
_entity_poly.entity_id
_entity_poly.type
_entity_poly.pdbx_seq_one_letter_code
_entity_poly.pdbx_strand_id
1 'polypeptide(L)' 'MPTNELSKLLEDACERAVAKVLDEQNDELLSIRQLCERIPGMTYYLFKQLRKQQKIQSIRGHYSLKSVKAALQRP' A
#
# COMPACT_ATOMS: atom_id res chain seq x y z
N MET A 1 17.07 -16.13 -33.05
CA MET A 1 17.61 -14.90 -32.44
C MET A 1 16.91 -14.67 -31.10
N PRO A 2 17.53 -15.07 -29.97
CA PRO A 2 16.93 -15.04 -28.62
C PRO A 2 16.92 -13.64 -27.96
N THR A 3 17.52 -12.64 -28.61
CA THR A 3 17.61 -11.26 -28.14
C THR A 3 16.24 -10.59 -28.00
N ASN A 4 15.27 -10.94 -28.83
CA ASN A 4 13.95 -10.30 -28.83
C ASN A 4 13.08 -10.69 -27.61
N GLU A 5 13.27 -11.90 -27.07
CA GLU A 5 12.58 -12.33 -25.85
C GLU A 5 13.19 -11.69 -24.61
N LEU A 6 14.53 -11.58 -24.58
CA LEU A 6 15.24 -10.89 -23.50
C LEU A 6 14.89 -9.40 -23.44
N SER A 7 14.80 -8.72 -24.59
CA SER A 7 14.37 -7.31 -24.66
C SER A 7 12.97 -7.10 -24.11
N LYS A 8 12.00 -7.95 -24.50
CA LYS A 8 10.63 -7.89 -23.97
C LYS A 8 10.56 -8.13 -22.47
N LEU A 9 11.33 -9.11 -21.97
CA LEU A 9 11.41 -9.38 -20.53
C LEU A 9 11.94 -8.18 -19.74
N LEU A 10 12.90 -7.44 -20.33
CA LEU A 10 13.50 -6.26 -19.73
C LEU A 10 12.52 -5.08 -19.74
N GLU A 11 11.80 -4.87 -20.84
CA GLU A 11 10.71 -3.88 -20.94
C GLU A 11 9.62 -4.15 -19.90
N ASP A 12 9.12 -5.39 -19.82
CA ASP A 12 8.08 -5.77 -18.86
C ASP A 12 8.54 -5.59 -17.39
N ALA A 13 9.82 -5.87 -17.10
CA ALA A 13 10.37 -5.68 -15.77
C ALA A 13 10.48 -4.18 -15.40
N CYS A 14 10.93 -3.36 -16.36
CA CYS A 14 11.02 -1.91 -16.22
C CYS A 14 9.64 -1.29 -16.02
N GLU A 15 8.65 -1.64 -16.86
CA GLU A 15 7.28 -1.15 -16.73
C GLU A 15 6.68 -1.49 -15.37
N ARG A 16 6.86 -2.73 -14.90
CA ARG A 16 6.38 -3.15 -13.56
C ARG A 16 7.07 -2.40 -12.43
N ALA A 17 8.38 -2.12 -12.55
CA ALA A 17 9.12 -1.36 -11.56
C ALA A 17 8.63 0.10 -11.51
N VAL A 18 8.46 0.75 -12.66
CA VAL A 18 7.94 2.11 -12.76
C VAL A 18 6.51 2.20 -12.25
N ALA A 19 5.65 1.25 -12.63
CA ALA A 19 4.28 1.18 -12.14
C ALA A 19 4.22 1.07 -10.61
N LYS A 20 5.05 0.22 -10.00
CA LYS A 20 5.13 0.11 -8.52
C LYS A 20 5.55 1.42 -7.86
N VAL A 21 6.57 2.09 -8.39
CA VAL A 21 7.05 3.37 -7.83
C VAL A 21 5.98 4.46 -7.92
N LEU A 22 5.31 4.56 -9.07
CA LEU A 22 4.20 5.50 -9.25
C LEU A 22 3.03 5.17 -8.31
N ASP A 23 2.76 3.89 -8.08
CA ASP A 23 1.73 3.47 -7.15
C ASP A 23 2.07 3.84 -5.69
N GLU A 24 3.34 3.75 -5.30
CA GLU A 24 3.82 4.15 -3.97
C GLU A 24 3.81 5.67 -3.79
N GLN A 25 4.12 6.45 -4.84
CA GLN A 25 4.07 7.91 -4.79
C GLN A 25 2.64 8.46 -4.62
N ASN A 26 1.64 7.74 -5.12
CA ASN A 26 0.23 8.10 -5.00
C ASN A 26 -0.42 7.61 -3.70
N ASP A 27 0.36 7.08 -2.76
CA ASP A 27 -0.19 6.57 -1.51
C ASP A 27 -0.58 7.72 -0.57
N GLU A 28 -1.87 7.81 -0.27
CA GLU A 28 -2.42 8.82 0.62
C GLU A 28 -2.02 8.53 2.08
N LEU A 29 -1.29 9.47 2.70
CA LEU A 29 -1.00 9.45 4.12
C LEU A 29 -2.13 10.12 4.90
N LEU A 30 -2.90 9.31 5.60
CA LEU A 30 -4.10 9.75 6.30
C LEU A 30 -3.95 9.61 7.83
N SER A 31 -4.57 10.53 8.56
CA SER A 31 -4.74 10.39 10.00
C SER A 31 -5.68 9.21 10.32
N ILE A 32 -5.65 8.71 11.56
CA ILE A 32 -6.53 7.61 11.99
C ILE A 32 -8.01 7.96 11.76
N ARG A 33 -8.39 9.22 12.01
CA ARG A 33 -9.76 9.69 11.82
C ARG A 33 -10.17 9.59 10.34
N GLN A 34 -9.35 10.11 9.44
CA GLN A 34 -9.59 10.05 8.00
C GLN A 34 -9.64 8.60 7.51
N LEU A 35 -8.79 7.71 8.03
CA LEU A 35 -8.86 6.28 7.71
C LEU A 35 -10.18 5.65 8.13
N CYS A 36 -10.70 5.97 9.31
CA CYS A 36 -12.00 5.49 9.78
C CYS A 36 -13.16 6.03 8.92
N GLU A 37 -13.04 7.26 8.42
CA GLU A 37 -14.03 7.85 7.51
C GLU A 37 -13.96 7.24 6.09
N ARG A 38 -12.74 6.90 5.62
CA ARG A 38 -12.49 6.41 4.25
C ARG A 38 -12.73 4.90 4.09
N ILE A 39 -12.50 4.11 5.13
CA ILE A 39 -12.64 2.65 5.10
C ILE A 39 -13.96 2.27 5.80
N PRO A 40 -14.97 1.80 5.06
CA PRO A 40 -16.24 1.38 5.64
C PRO A 40 -16.03 0.30 6.72
N GLY A 41 -16.70 0.46 7.87
CA GLY A 41 -16.59 -0.46 8.99
C GLY A 41 -15.29 -0.34 9.80
N MET A 42 -14.37 0.55 9.43
CA MET A 42 -13.17 0.82 10.22
C MET A 42 -13.52 1.71 11.41
N THR A 43 -13.31 1.20 12.63
CA THR A 43 -13.38 1.99 13.85
C THR A 43 -11.98 2.24 14.40
N TYR A 44 -11.85 3.26 15.25
CA TYR A 44 -10.59 3.55 15.94
C TYR A 44 -10.03 2.33 16.67
N TYR A 45 -10.91 1.54 17.31
CA TYR A 45 -10.51 0.34 18.05
C TYR A 45 -9.97 -0.75 17.12
N LEU A 46 -10.69 -1.04 16.03
CA LEU A 46 -10.26 -2.02 15.03
C LEU A 46 -8.92 -1.62 14.41
N PHE A 47 -8.77 -0.34 14.04
CA PHE A 47 -7.50 0.16 13.54
C PHE A 47 -6.35 -0.03 14.54
N LYS A 48 -6.59 0.24 15.83
CA LYS A 48 -5.56 0.10 16.86
C LYS A 48 -5.15 -1.37 17.06
N GLN A 49 -6.09 -2.30 16.98
CA GLN A 49 -5.79 -3.74 16.98
C GLN A 49 -4.99 -4.15 15.75
N LEU A 50 -5.46 -3.75 14.55
CA LEU A 50 -4.81 -4.05 13.28
C LEU A 50 -3.37 -3.52 13.24
N ARG A 51 -3.16 -2.27 13.69
CA ARG A 51 -1.84 -1.66 13.81
C ARG A 51 -0.92 -2.48 14.72
N LYS A 52 -1.44 -3.01 15.82
CA LYS A 52 -0.66 -3.84 16.76
C LYS A 52 -0.30 -5.20 16.15
N GLN A 53 -1.24 -5.84 15.46
CA GLN A 53 -1.04 -7.16 14.84
C GLN A 53 -0.07 -7.08 13.65
N GLN A 54 -0.30 -6.13 12.75
CA GLN A 54 0.42 -6.01 11.48
C GLN A 54 1.59 -5.01 11.53
N LYS A 55 1.89 -4.46 12.72
CA LYS A 55 2.98 -3.50 12.97
C LYS A 55 3.02 -2.33 11.97
N ILE A 56 1.86 -1.81 11.60
CA ILE A 56 1.73 -0.71 10.63
C ILE A 56 2.45 0.53 11.18
N GLN A 57 3.44 1.00 10.43
CA GLN A 57 4.24 2.15 10.81
C GLN A 57 3.50 3.46 10.55
N SER A 58 3.72 4.43 11.42
CA SER A 58 3.23 5.80 11.23
C SER A 58 4.33 6.68 10.67
N ILE A 59 3.98 7.50 9.67
CA ILE A 59 4.85 8.53 9.13
C ILE A 59 4.30 9.87 9.62
N ARG A 60 5.00 10.52 10.57
CA ARG A 60 4.58 11.80 11.17
C ARG A 60 3.11 11.81 11.65
N GLY A 61 2.69 10.73 12.31
CA GLY A 61 1.31 10.58 12.83
C GLY A 61 0.25 10.19 11.79
N HIS A 62 0.64 10.01 10.53
CA HIS A 62 -0.22 9.56 9.43
C HIS A 62 0.13 8.13 9.03
N TYR A 63 -0.78 7.49 8.31
CA TYR A 63 -0.68 6.10 7.90
C TYR A 63 -1.07 5.97 6.44
N SER A 64 -0.33 5.12 5.74
CA SER A 64 -0.59 4.74 4.35
C SER A 64 -1.96 4.08 4.22
N LEU A 65 -2.85 4.65 3.40
CA LEU A 65 -4.15 4.06 3.13
C LEU A 65 -4.00 2.68 2.48
N LYS A 66 -3.04 2.52 1.57
CA LYS A 66 -2.76 1.22 0.92
C LYS A 66 -2.33 0.17 1.93
N SER A 67 -1.41 0.50 2.84
CA SER A 67 -0.90 -0.44 3.87
C SER A 67 -2.01 -0.90 4.80
N VAL A 68 -2.91 0.02 5.19
CA VAL A 68 -4.03 -0.31 6.08
C VAL A 68 -5.06 -1.18 5.36
N LYS A 69 -5.36 -0.91 4.08
CA LYS A 69 -6.22 -1.77 3.27
C LYS A 69 -5.62 -3.16 3.05
N ALA A 70 -4.32 -3.24 2.75
CA ALA A 70 -3.63 -4.51 2.57
C ALA A 70 -3.65 -5.34 3.86
N ALA A 71 -3.46 -4.69 5.02
CA ALA A 71 -3.55 -5.33 6.32
C ALA A 71 -4.95 -5.89 6.64
N LEU A 72 -6.03 -5.27 6.14
CA LEU A 72 -7.39 -5.80 6.31
C LEU A 72 -7.67 -7.04 5.45
N GLN A 73 -7.01 -7.16 4.30
CA GLN A 73 -7.20 -8.29 3.38
C GLN A 73 -6.42 -9.54 3.80
N ARG A 74 -5.44 -9.40 4.71
CA ARG A 74 -4.66 -10.50 5.30
C ARG A 74 -4.88 -10.50 6.82
N PRO A 75 -5.94 -11.17 7.33
CA PRO A 75 -6.25 -11.21 8.75
C PRO A 75 -5.14 -11.85 9.58
#